data_AF-A0A9N9MPE1-F1
#
_entry.id   AF-A0A9N9MPE1-F1
#
_cell.length_a   1.000
_cell.length_b   1.000
_cell.length_c   1.000
_cell.angle_alpha   90.00
_cell.angle_beta   90.00
_cell.angle_gamma   90.00
#
_symmetry.space_group_name_H-M   'P 1'
#
loop_
_entity.id
_entity.type
_entity.pdbx_description
1 polymer ?
#
loop_
_entity_poly.entity_id
_entity_poly.type
_entity_poly.pdbx_seq_one_letter_code
_entity_poly.pdbx_strand_id
1 'polypeptide(L)' 'MWEPVWTKLTSIWSIWTACRELERCGCKSGCDSQRCSCRRTGLPCTLQCKCNNACLNKSENYEDPSE' A
#
# COMPACT_ATOMS: atom_id res chain seq x y z
N MET A 1 14.32 -5.77 -24.94
CA MET A 1 13.39 -6.69 -24.27
C MET A 1 13.12 -6.12 -22.89
N TRP A 2 11.89 -5.73 -22.57
CA TRP A 2 11.54 -5.16 -21.26
C TRP A 2 11.22 -6.30 -20.28
N GLU A 3 11.70 -6.18 -19.05
CA GLU A 3 11.44 -7.14 -17.97
C GLU A 3 11.13 -6.40 -16.67
N PRO A 4 10.15 -6.87 -15.88
CA PRO A 4 9.75 -6.19 -14.66
C PRO A 4 10.76 -6.42 -13.53
N VAL A 5 11.04 -5.40 -12.73
CA VAL A 5 12.09 -5.40 -11.70
C VAL A 5 12.01 -6.59 -10.73
N TRP A 6 10.80 -7.08 -10.43
CA TRP A 6 10.61 -8.21 -9.53
C TRP A 6 11.23 -9.52 -10.04
N THR A 7 11.44 -9.69 -11.35
CA THR A 7 12.13 -10.88 -11.91
C THR A 7 13.64 -10.87 -11.63
N LYS A 8 14.18 -9.71 -11.23
CA LYS A 8 15.60 -9.54 -10.87
C LYS A 8 15.85 -9.69 -9.37
N LEU A 9 14.81 -9.85 -8.57
CA LEU A 9 14.92 -9.98 -7.13
C LEU A 9 15.25 -11.42 -6.78
N THR A 10 16.50 -11.67 -6.40
CA THR A 10 17.01 -13.03 -6.10
C THR A 10 16.80 -13.44 -4.65
N SER A 11 16.50 -12.49 -3.76
CA SER A 11 16.25 -12.77 -2.36
C SER A 11 14.75 -12.78 -2.07
N ILE A 12 14.29 -13.77 -1.29
CA ILE A 12 12.90 -13.90 -0.83
C ILE A 12 12.44 -12.61 -0.14
N TRP A 13 13.31 -11.97 0.64
CA TRP A 13 13.02 -10.73 1.34
C TRP A 13 12.80 -9.55 0.37
N SER A 14 13.63 -9.45 -0.67
CA SER A 14 13.50 -8.42 -1.70
C SER A 14 12.24 -8.61 -2.54
N ILE A 15 11.95 -9.85 -2.96
CA ILE A 15 10.70 -10.20 -3.67
C ILE A 15 9.50 -9.78 -2.84
N TRP A 16 9.49 -10.14 -1.55
CA TRP A 16 8.39 -9.85 -0.65
C TRP A 16 8.18 -8.35 -0.42
N THR A 17 9.27 -7.59 -0.32
CA THR A 17 9.22 -6.12 -0.18
C THR A 17 8.70 -5.45 -1.45
N ALA A 18 9.11 -5.90 -2.64
CA ALA A 18 8.62 -5.34 -3.90
C ALA A 18 7.15 -5.70 -4.17
N CYS A 19 6.72 -6.93 -3.84
CA CYS A 19 5.33 -7.32 -3.98
C CYS A 19 4.40 -6.57 -3.01
N ARG A 20 4.90 -6.17 -1.84
CA ARG A 20 4.17 -5.37 -0.85
C ARG A 20 3.77 -3.99 -1.37
N GLU A 21 4.52 -3.39 -2.28
CA GLU A 21 4.14 -2.12 -2.93
C GLU A 21 2.87 -2.25 -3.79
N LEU A 22 2.49 -3.50 -4.14
CA LEU A 22 1.26 -3.81 -4.88
C LEU A 22 0.05 -4.02 -3.95
N GLU A 23 0.24 -4.02 -2.62
CA GLU A 23 -0.82 -4.24 -1.65
C GLU A 23 -1.84 -3.10 -1.71
N ARG A 24 -3.12 -3.44 -1.86
CA ARG A 24 -4.22 -2.47 -1.97
C ARG A 24 -5.35 -2.92 -1.06
N CYS A 25 -5.84 -2.01 -0.21
CA CYS A 25 -7.04 -2.27 0.59
C CYS A 25 -8.31 -1.73 -0.10
N GLY A 26 -9.45 -2.30 0.27
CA GLY A 26 -10.79 -1.82 -0.13
C GLY A 26 -11.66 -1.54 1.09
N CYS A 27 -11.05 -1.04 2.17
CA CYS A 27 -11.73 -0.85 3.44
C CYS A 27 -12.84 0.19 3.33
N LYS A 28 -14.03 -0.15 3.83
CA LYS A 28 -15.17 0.77 3.91
C LYS A 28 -15.08 1.72 5.12
N SER A 29 -14.20 1.41 6.07
CA SER A 29 -13.93 2.18 7.28
C SER A 29 -12.56 2.87 7.21
N GLY A 30 -12.20 3.64 8.25
CA GLY A 30 -11.02 4.50 8.27
C GLY A 30 -9.64 3.84 8.30
N CYS A 31 -9.50 2.57 7.90
CA CYS A 31 -8.20 1.86 7.84
C CYS A 31 -7.39 1.86 9.16
N ASP A 32 -8.06 2.00 10.29
CA ASP A 32 -7.44 2.18 11.61
C ASP A 32 -7.23 0.87 12.40
N SER A 33 -7.64 -0.26 11.83
CA SER A 33 -7.55 -1.56 12.49
C SER A 33 -6.74 -2.55 11.66
N GLN A 34 -6.35 -3.65 12.31
CA GLN A 34 -5.66 -4.80 11.69
C GLN A 34 -6.52 -5.53 10.64
N ARG A 35 -7.78 -5.12 10.43
CA ARG A 35 -8.61 -5.59 9.30
C ARG A 35 -8.22 -4.94 7.98
N CYS A 36 -7.54 -3.78 8.02
CA CYS A 36 -6.93 -3.20 6.83
C CYS A 36 -5.65 -3.96 6.49
N SER A 37 -5.55 -4.50 5.28
CA SER A 37 -4.38 -5.26 4.85
C SER A 37 -3.12 -4.40 4.85
N CYS A 38 -3.20 -3.16 4.35
CA CYS A 38 -2.10 -2.19 4.38
C CYS A 38 -1.58 -1.99 5.80
N ARG A 39 -2.47 -1.66 6.76
CA ARG A 39 -2.08 -1.46 8.16
C ARG A 39 -1.51 -2.72 8.80
N ARG A 40 -2.09 -3.89 8.49
CA ARG A 40 -1.59 -5.18 8.98
C ARG A 40 -0.20 -5.51 8.46
N THR A 41 0.11 -5.10 7.23
CA THR A 41 1.45 -5.24 6.65
C THR A 41 2.43 -4.14 7.07
N GLY A 42 1.96 -3.14 7.83
CA GLY A 42 2.75 -1.98 8.23
C GLY A 42 3.02 -1.00 7.09
N LEU A 43 2.17 -0.98 6.06
CA LEU A 43 2.29 -0.10 4.91
C LEU A 43 1.21 0.99 4.96
N PRO A 44 1.54 2.23 4.56
CA PRO A 44 0.53 3.25 4.37
C PRO A 44 -0.37 2.90 3.18
N CYS A 45 -1.63 3.29 3.28
CA CYS A 45 -2.56 3.28 2.15
C CYS A 45 -2.09 4.30 1.10
N THR A 46 -2.12 3.90 -0.16
CA THR A 46 -1.79 4.73 -1.32
C THR A 46 -3.06 5.06 -2.11
N LEU A 47 -2.96 5.94 -3.11
CA LEU A 47 -4.06 6.23 -4.06
C LEU A 47 -4.61 4.99 -4.80
N GLN A 48 -3.83 3.91 -4.86
CA GLN A 48 -4.27 2.66 -5.48
C GLN A 48 -5.25 1.88 -4.59
N CYS A 49 -5.35 2.23 -3.31
CA CYS A 49 -6.34 1.68 -2.40
C CYS A 49 -7.72 2.24 -2.74
N LYS A 50 -8.74 1.39 -2.62
CA LYS A 50 -10.16 1.75 -2.80
C LYS A 50 -10.85 2.00 -1.47
N CYS A 51 -10.09 2.43 -0.45
CA CYS A 51 -10.66 2.78 0.83
C CYS A 51 -11.35 4.14 0.78
N ASN A 52 -12.28 4.38 1.70
CA ASN A 52 -12.98 5.67 1.82
C ASN A 52 -11.98 6.82 2.10
N ASN A 53 -12.33 8.05 1.71
CA ASN A 53 -11.56 9.29 1.91
C ASN A 53 -11.25 9.59 3.39
N ALA A 54 -12.01 9.02 4.33
CA ALA A 54 -11.72 9.07 5.77
C ALA A 54 -10.60 8.10 6.21
N CYS A 55 -9.59 7.84 5.35
CA CYS A 55 -8.51 6.90 5.63
C CYS A 55 -7.51 7.47 6.65
N LEU A 56 -7.38 6.80 7.80
CA LEU A 56 -6.46 7.14 8.89
C LEU A 56 -5.10 6.47 8.76
N ASN A 57 -4.87 5.69 7.69
CA ASN A 57 -3.60 5.01 7.41
C ASN A 57 -2.92 5.59 6.15
N LYS A 58 -3.16 6.85 5.83
CA LYS A 58 -2.51 7.55 4.70
C LYS A 58 -1.02 7.80 5.00
N SER A 59 -0.18 7.96 3.97
CA SER A 59 1.21 8.35 4.17
C SER A 59 1.33 9.81 4.61
N GLU A 60 2.27 10.11 5.50
CA GLU A 60 2.47 11.45 6.09
C GLU A 60 2.92 12.52 5.07
N ASN A 61 3.45 12.11 3.92
CA ASN A 61 3.81 13.00 2.80
C ASN A 61 2.68 13.15 1.76
N TYR A 62 1.46 12.73 2.10
CA TYR A 62 0.31 12.84 1.20
C TYR A 62 -0.45 14.13 1.49
N GLU A 63 0.01 15.22 0.86
CA GLU A 63 -0.76 16.46 0.72
C GLU A 63 -1.93 16.16 -0.22
N ASP A 64 -3.16 16.38 0.26
CA ASP A 64 -4.35 16.27 -0.57
C ASP A 64 -4.29 17.38 -1.64
N PRO A 65 -4.28 17.09 -2.96
CA PRO A 65 -4.31 18.12 -3.99
C PRO A 65 -5.62 18.93 -4.04
N SER A 66 -6.53 18.71 -3.07
CA SER A 66 -7.88 19.28 -3.02
C SER A 66 -8.05 20.47 -2.06
N GLU A 67 -7.01 20.86 -1.31
CA GLU A 67 -7.03 22.11 -0.49
C GLU A 67 -6.52 23.33 -1.27
#